data_AF-A0A2D8RTP1-F1
#
_entry.id   AF-A0A2D8RTP1-F1
#
_cell.length_a   1.000
_cell.length_b   1.000
_cell.length_c   1.000
_cell.angle_alpha   90.00
_cell.angle_beta   90.00
_cell.angle_gamma   90.00
#
_symmetry.space_group_name_H-M   'P 1'
#
loop_
_entity.id
_entity.type
_entity.pdbx_description
1 polymer ?
#
loop_
_entity_poly.entity_id
_entity_poly.type
_entity_poly.pdbx_seq_one_letter_code
_entity_poly.pdbx_strand_id
1 'polypeptide(L)'
;MRHQQWIVCGPEFIEGDVIRWHEGVFQPDGYRRGQRVKVGDRAITAQVLFDPVDGNRKLELEVVASEGKNAYEVGDTVRRARRTVGHDDTERLAWSDEEARASVVDSLPEAKLRAMQKAQTHVAPPATHYKSRTRTAPPVRTGSPWQRRRRRQTAGAYDAKP
;
A
#
# COMPACT_ATOMS: atom_id res chain seq x y z
N MET A 1 -11.70 -34.60 -1.73
CA MET A 1 -11.33 -33.22 -2.13
C MET A 1 -10.28 -32.75 -1.16
N ARG A 2 -9.06 -32.43 -1.60
CA ARG A 2 -8.06 -31.86 -0.68
C ARG A 2 -8.50 -30.42 -0.40
N HIS A 3 -8.78 -30.10 0.85
CA HIS A 3 -9.09 -28.74 1.26
C HIS A 3 -7.83 -27.90 1.10
N GLN A 4 -7.91 -26.86 0.28
CA GLN A 4 -6.84 -25.87 0.14
C GLN A 4 -6.77 -25.05 1.44
N GLN A 5 -5.63 -25.12 2.14
CA GLN A 5 -5.42 -24.44 3.41
C GLN A 5 -4.63 -23.14 3.20
N TRP A 6 -5.14 -22.04 3.75
CA TRP A 6 -4.42 -20.77 3.80
C TRP A 6 -3.74 -20.62 5.15
N ILE A 7 -2.48 -20.20 5.15
CA ILE A 7 -1.63 -20.04 6.34
C ILE A 7 -1.18 -18.58 6.39
N VAL A 8 -1.44 -17.90 7.50
CA VAL A 8 -0.89 -16.56 7.76
C VAL A 8 0.64 -16.66 7.77
N CYS A 9 1.31 -15.87 6.94
CA CYS A 9 2.75 -15.93 6.73
C CYS A 9 3.44 -14.57 6.79
N GLY A 10 2.68 -13.47 6.78
CA GLY A 10 3.28 -12.14 6.79
C GLY A 10 4.27 -11.96 5.63
N PRO A 11 5.51 -11.52 5.89
CA PRO A 11 6.54 -11.40 4.88
C PRO A 11 7.32 -12.70 4.64
N GLU A 12 6.88 -13.86 5.12
CA GLU A 12 7.62 -15.14 5.03
C GLU A 12 7.20 -16.01 3.82
N PHE A 13 6.97 -15.39 2.68
CA PHE A 13 6.71 -16.08 1.41
C PHE A 13 7.95 -16.14 0.51
N ILE A 14 8.00 -17.15 -0.36
CA ILE A 14 9.10 -17.41 -1.30
C ILE A 14 8.61 -17.49 -2.75
N GLU A 15 9.52 -17.58 -3.70
CA GLU A 15 9.20 -17.86 -5.10
C GLU A 15 8.40 -19.17 -5.21
N GLY A 16 7.34 -19.15 -6.04
CA GLY A 16 6.40 -20.26 -6.18
C GLY A 16 5.22 -20.25 -5.20
N ASP A 17 5.30 -19.51 -4.07
CA ASP A 17 4.16 -19.37 -3.17
C ASP A 17 3.00 -18.64 -3.87
N VAL A 18 1.77 -19.10 -3.63
CA VAL A 18 0.56 -18.34 -3.95
C VAL A 18 0.13 -17.61 -2.68
N ILE A 19 0.07 -16.29 -2.74
CA ILE A 19 -0.21 -15.44 -1.59
C ILE A 19 -1.45 -14.60 -1.82
N ARG A 20 -2.14 -14.23 -0.75
CA ARG A 20 -3.24 -13.27 -0.76
C ARG A 20 -3.03 -12.17 0.28
N TRP A 21 -3.32 -10.93 -0.12
CA TRP A 21 -3.20 -9.75 0.74
C TRP A 21 -4.21 -8.68 0.33
N HIS A 22 -4.38 -7.68 1.19
CA HIS A 22 -5.21 -6.50 0.93
C HIS A 22 -4.33 -5.25 0.75
N GLU A 23 -4.70 -4.39 -0.19
CA GLU A 23 -4.05 -3.08 -0.32
C GLU A 23 -5.05 -1.95 -0.59
N GLY A 24 -4.71 -0.77 -0.06
CA GLY A 24 -5.46 0.45 -0.31
C GLY A 24 -5.23 0.96 -1.74
N VAL A 25 -6.31 1.37 -2.39
CA VAL A 25 -6.30 1.98 -3.72
C VAL A 25 -6.38 3.50 -3.56
N PHE A 26 -5.48 4.22 -4.21
CA PHE A 26 -5.37 5.68 -4.11
C PHE A 26 -5.64 6.34 -5.47
N GLN A 27 -6.11 7.59 -5.45
CA GLN A 27 -6.25 8.37 -6.68
C GLN A 27 -4.90 8.48 -7.42
N PRO A 28 -4.90 8.42 -8.77
CA PRO A 28 -3.70 8.66 -9.55
C PRO A 28 -3.17 10.10 -9.32
N ASP A 29 -1.85 10.29 -9.48
CA ASP A 29 -1.05 11.46 -9.05
C ASP A 29 -1.42 12.84 -9.68
N GLY A 30 -2.59 12.97 -10.31
CA GLY A 30 -3.13 14.23 -10.81
C GLY A 30 -3.75 15.14 -9.73
N TYR A 31 -3.91 14.65 -8.49
CA TYR A 31 -4.45 15.47 -7.39
C TYR A 31 -3.34 16.25 -6.70
N ARG A 32 -3.60 17.54 -6.39
CA ARG A 32 -2.66 18.53 -5.83
C ARG A 32 -1.62 17.89 -4.89
N ARG A 33 -0.32 18.12 -5.17
CA ARG A 33 0.82 17.67 -4.36
C ARG A 33 0.50 17.83 -2.85
N GLY A 34 0.41 16.70 -2.14
CA GLY A 34 0.26 16.67 -0.67
C GLY A 34 -0.90 15.84 -0.12
N GLN A 35 -1.85 15.37 -0.94
CA GLN A 35 -2.93 14.48 -0.47
C GLN A 35 -3.14 13.30 -1.41
N ARG A 36 -2.57 12.15 -1.06
CA ARG A 36 -3.00 10.87 -1.62
C ARG A 36 -4.35 10.53 -0.99
N VAL A 37 -5.42 10.65 -1.79
CA VAL A 37 -6.77 10.31 -1.35
C VAL A 37 -7.00 8.82 -1.59
N LYS A 38 -7.27 8.07 -0.52
CA LYS A 38 -7.69 6.66 -0.62
C LYS A 38 -9.09 6.61 -1.24
N VAL A 39 -9.27 5.81 -2.28
CA VAL A 39 -10.55 5.64 -3.02
C VAL A 39 -11.21 4.28 -2.80
N GLY A 40 -10.53 3.37 -2.11
CA GLY A 40 -11.06 2.06 -1.78
C GLY A 40 -9.96 1.11 -1.37
N ASP A 41 -10.33 -0.17 -1.35
CA ASP A 41 -9.47 -1.30 -1.04
C ASP A 41 -9.64 -2.36 -2.13
N ARG A 42 -8.63 -3.21 -2.28
CA ARG A 42 -8.69 -4.40 -3.12
C ARG A 42 -8.02 -5.57 -2.44
N ALA A 43 -8.57 -6.76 -2.69
CA ALA A 43 -7.96 -8.03 -2.35
C ALA A 43 -7.23 -8.57 -3.59
N ILE A 44 -6.05 -9.14 -3.39
CA ILE A 44 -5.23 -9.68 -4.47
C ILE A 44 -4.75 -11.06 -4.03
N THR A 45 -4.90 -12.04 -4.90
CA THR A 45 -4.26 -13.35 -4.81
C THR A 45 -3.31 -13.49 -5.99
N ALA A 46 -2.04 -13.76 -5.74
CA ALA A 46 -1.02 -13.83 -6.79
C ALA A 46 0.05 -14.88 -6.49
N GLN A 47 0.63 -15.46 -7.53
CA GLN A 47 1.82 -16.30 -7.43
C GLN A 47 3.07 -15.44 -7.41
N VAL A 48 4.02 -15.75 -6.53
CA VAL A 48 5.33 -15.10 -6.49
C VAL A 48 6.21 -15.67 -7.61
N LEU A 49 6.44 -14.89 -8.67
CA LEU A 49 7.30 -15.29 -9.78
C LEU A 49 8.78 -15.04 -9.48
N PHE A 50 9.07 -13.88 -8.88
CA PHE A 50 10.45 -13.48 -8.60
C PHE A 50 10.56 -12.66 -7.32
N ASP A 51 11.50 -13.04 -6.46
CA ASP A 51 11.85 -12.33 -5.24
C ASP A 51 13.31 -11.84 -5.31
N PRO A 52 13.53 -10.54 -5.56
CA PRO A 52 14.87 -10.00 -5.65
C PRO A 52 15.57 -10.02 -4.29
N VAL A 53 16.85 -10.38 -4.30
CA VAL A 53 17.73 -10.29 -3.12
C VAL A 53 17.87 -8.85 -2.63
N ASP A 54 17.87 -7.88 -3.56
CA ASP A 54 17.90 -6.46 -3.24
C ASP A 54 16.51 -5.95 -2.83
N GLY A 55 16.34 -5.62 -1.56
CA GLY A 55 15.09 -5.11 -1.01
C GLY A 55 14.64 -3.73 -1.54
N ASN A 56 15.46 -3.06 -2.36
CA ASN A 56 15.04 -1.87 -3.11
C ASN A 56 14.32 -2.22 -4.42
N ARG A 57 14.49 -3.45 -4.91
CA ARG A 57 13.76 -3.97 -6.07
C ARG A 57 12.41 -4.53 -5.63
N LYS A 58 11.46 -4.53 -6.57
CA LYS A 58 10.11 -5.03 -6.34
C LYS A 58 10.03 -6.51 -6.69
N LEU A 59 9.21 -7.23 -5.94
CA LEU A 59 8.67 -8.54 -6.29
C LEU A 59 7.99 -8.47 -7.65
N GLU A 60 8.00 -9.58 -8.36
CA GLU A 60 7.18 -9.79 -9.56
C GLU A 60 6.18 -10.91 -9.24
N LEU A 61 4.90 -10.60 -9.43
CA LEU A 61 3.79 -11.42 -9.00
C LEU A 61 2.82 -11.59 -10.17
N GLU A 62 2.33 -12.80 -10.40
CA GLU A 62 1.28 -13.06 -11.38
C GLU A 62 -0.08 -13.17 -10.69
N VAL A 63 -1.03 -12.34 -11.10
CA VAL A 63 -2.36 -12.29 -10.49
C VAL A 63 -3.16 -13.54 -10.85
N VAL A 64 -3.63 -14.24 -9.83
CA VAL A 64 -4.53 -15.40 -9.95
C VAL A 64 -5.98 -14.99 -9.70
N ALA A 65 -6.20 -14.04 -8.79
CA ALA A 65 -7.51 -13.44 -8.55
C ALA A 65 -7.34 -12.02 -7.99
N SER A 66 -8.26 -11.12 -8.32
CA SER A 66 -8.31 -9.80 -7.71
C SER A 66 -9.74 -9.29 -7.63
N GLU A 67 -10.09 -8.67 -6.51
CA GLU A 67 -11.43 -8.17 -6.24
C GLU A 67 -11.38 -6.79 -5.58
N GLY A 68 -12.48 -6.03 -5.71
CA GLY A 68 -12.60 -4.70 -5.14
C GLY A 68 -12.26 -3.58 -6.12
N LYS A 69 -11.76 -2.45 -5.60
CA LYS A 69 -11.55 -1.24 -6.42
C LYS A 69 -10.35 -1.42 -7.36
N ASN A 70 -10.51 -1.12 -8.65
CA ASN A 70 -9.45 -1.23 -9.65
C ASN A 70 -8.74 -2.60 -9.57
N ALA A 71 -9.53 -3.67 -9.54
CA ALA A 71 -9.04 -5.04 -9.54
C ALA A 71 -8.16 -5.30 -10.78
N TYR A 72 -7.19 -6.19 -10.61
CA TYR A 72 -6.33 -6.67 -11.70
C TYR A 72 -7.01 -7.77 -12.49
N GLU A 73 -6.60 -7.93 -13.75
CA GLU A 73 -7.02 -9.07 -14.56
C GLU A 73 -6.19 -10.31 -14.18
N VAL A 74 -6.78 -11.49 -14.33
CA VAL A 74 -6.06 -12.75 -14.10
C VAL A 74 -4.97 -12.89 -15.17
N GLY A 75 -3.75 -13.24 -14.76
CA GLY A 75 -2.55 -13.28 -15.60
C GLY A 75 -1.76 -11.97 -15.64
N ASP A 76 -2.26 -10.88 -15.03
CA ASP A 76 -1.49 -9.64 -14.93
C ASP A 76 -0.21 -9.83 -14.12
N THR A 77 0.91 -9.32 -14.63
CA THR A 77 2.14 -9.20 -13.85
C THR A 77 2.16 -7.89 -13.07
N VAL A 78 2.10 -7.98 -11.74
CA VAL A 78 2.18 -6.81 -10.85
C VAL A 78 3.51 -6.76 -10.11
N ARG A 79 4.02 -5.55 -9.91
CA ARG A 79 5.28 -5.32 -9.19
C ARG A 79 5.03 -4.61 -7.87
N ARG A 80 5.47 -5.20 -6.76
CA ARG A 80 5.27 -4.65 -5.41
C ARG A 80 6.50 -4.76 -4.54
N ALA A 81 6.69 -3.81 -3.63
CA ALA A 81 7.71 -3.97 -2.61
C ALA A 81 7.26 -5.06 -1.62
N ARG A 82 8.19 -5.89 -1.12
CA ARG A 82 7.87 -6.95 -0.15
C ARG A 82 7.11 -6.42 1.07
N ARG A 83 7.48 -5.25 1.58
CA ARG A 83 6.78 -4.58 2.70
C ARG A 83 5.32 -4.20 2.44
N THR A 84 4.92 -4.05 1.17
CA THR A 84 3.53 -3.72 0.80
C THR A 84 2.69 -4.98 0.72
N VAL A 85 3.33 -6.11 0.41
CA VAL A 85 2.68 -7.40 0.24
C VAL A 85 2.64 -8.14 1.56
N GLY A 86 3.78 -8.27 2.26
CA GLY A 86 3.95 -9.03 3.49
C GLY A 86 3.55 -8.29 4.77
N HIS A 87 2.31 -7.79 4.81
CA HIS A 87 1.68 -7.33 6.05
C HIS A 87 1.28 -8.53 6.94
N ASP A 88 1.04 -8.32 8.24
CA ASP A 88 0.73 -9.41 9.19
C ASP A 88 -0.48 -10.27 8.80
N ASP A 89 -1.41 -9.74 8.01
CA ASP A 89 -2.60 -10.44 7.52
C ASP A 89 -2.39 -11.17 6.18
N THR A 90 -1.14 -11.19 5.68
CA THR A 90 -0.81 -11.86 4.43
C THR A 90 -0.81 -13.36 4.63
N GLU A 91 -1.53 -14.06 3.78
CA GLU A 91 -1.67 -15.50 3.83
C GLU A 91 -1.07 -16.12 2.58
N ARG A 92 -0.47 -17.30 2.73
CA ARG A 92 -0.03 -18.15 1.62
C ARG A 92 -0.89 -19.40 1.56
N LEU A 93 -1.05 -19.93 0.37
CA LEU A 93 -1.60 -21.26 0.17
C LEU A 93 -0.56 -22.30 0.61
N ALA A 94 -0.97 -23.23 1.46
CA ALA A 94 -0.13 -24.33 1.91
C ALA A 94 0.33 -25.18 0.72
N TRP A 95 1.60 -25.56 0.71
CA TRP A 95 2.11 -26.49 -0.30
C TRP A 95 1.52 -27.88 -0.08
N SER A 96 1.46 -28.68 -1.13
CA SER A 96 1.09 -30.10 -0.97
C SER A 96 2.12 -30.87 -0.12
N ASP A 97 3.36 -30.40 -0.13
CA ASP A 97 4.48 -30.89 0.68
C ASP A 97 5.16 -29.68 1.33
N GLU A 98 4.90 -29.50 2.62
CA GLU A 98 5.44 -28.37 3.39
C GLU A 98 6.89 -28.62 3.84
N GLU A 99 7.35 -29.88 3.89
CA GLU A 99 8.75 -30.23 4.17
C GLU A 99 9.64 -29.85 2.97
N ALA A 100 9.14 -30.06 1.76
CA ALA A 100 9.80 -29.58 0.55
C ALA A 100 9.94 -28.05 0.57
N ARG A 101 8.88 -27.34 0.99
CA ARG A 101 8.94 -25.88 1.13
C ARG A 101 9.98 -25.45 2.17
N ALA A 102 10.01 -26.10 3.33
CA ALA A 102 10.99 -25.82 4.38
C ALA A 102 12.44 -25.99 3.86
N SER A 103 12.68 -27.06 3.11
CA SER A 103 13.98 -27.31 2.47
C SER A 103 14.39 -26.21 1.49
N VAL A 104 13.43 -25.67 0.73
CA VAL A 104 13.68 -24.52 -0.16
C VAL A 104 14.03 -23.29 0.66
N VAL A 105 13.29 -23.01 1.73
CA VAL A 105 13.57 -21.88 2.63
C VAL A 105 14.98 -21.98 3.24
N ASP A 106 15.38 -23.17 3.71
CA ASP A 106 16.70 -23.41 4.29
C ASP A 106 17.83 -23.24 3.28
N SER A 107 17.55 -23.48 1.99
CA SER A 107 18.52 -23.29 0.90
C SER A 107 18.65 -21.84 0.42
N LEU A 108 17.82 -20.91 0.92
CA LEU A 108 17.84 -19.54 0.46
C LEU A 108 19.16 -18.83 0.84
N PRO A 109 19.67 -17.94 -0.03
CA PRO A 109 20.81 -17.09 0.31
C PRO A 109 20.52 -16.27 1.57
N GLU A 110 21.53 -16.11 2.43
CA GLU A 110 21.41 -15.35 3.69
C GLU A 110 20.85 -13.94 3.48
N ALA A 111 21.20 -13.31 2.36
CA ALA A 111 20.67 -11.99 1.99
C ALA A 111 19.14 -11.99 1.79
N LYS A 112 18.55 -13.06 1.23
CA LYS A 112 17.08 -13.21 1.13
C LYS A 112 16.45 -13.38 2.52
N LEU A 113 17.04 -14.23 3.37
CA LEU A 113 16.57 -14.42 4.76
C LEU A 113 16.58 -13.10 5.55
N ARG A 114 17.67 -12.32 5.43
CA ARG A 114 17.76 -10.98 6.04
C ARG A 114 16.71 -10.02 5.49
N ALA A 115 16.39 -10.08 4.19
CA ALA A 115 15.33 -9.26 3.60
C ALA A 115 13.95 -9.60 4.18
N MET A 116 13.65 -10.90 4.38
CA MET A 116 12.43 -11.37 5.05
C MET A 116 12.35 -10.84 6.49
N GLN A 117 13.41 -11.01 7.28
CA GLN A 117 13.48 -10.51 8.67
C GLN A 117 13.32 -8.98 8.77
N LYS A 118 13.94 -8.24 7.85
CA LYS A 118 13.82 -6.78 7.79
C LYS A 118 12.40 -6.34 7.49
N ALA A 119 11.73 -7.04 6.56
CA ALA A 119 10.33 -6.76 6.25
C ALA A 119 9.44 -6.98 7.49
N GLN A 120 9.71 -8.00 8.29
CA GLN A 120 8.97 -8.31 9.52
C GLN A 120 9.19 -7.28 10.64
N THR A 121 10.42 -6.78 10.79
CA THR A 121 10.77 -5.78 11.81
C THR A 121 10.01 -4.47 11.65
N HIS A 122 9.61 -4.11 10.42
CA HIS A 122 8.81 -2.91 10.15
C HIS A 122 7.33 -3.06 10.49
N VAL A 123 6.86 -4.27 10.80
CA VAL A 123 5.44 -4.53 11.07
C VAL A 123 5.13 -4.48 12.57
N ALA A 124 6.10 -4.69 13.45
CA ALA A 124 5.94 -4.42 14.89
C ALA A 124 5.95 -2.91 15.17
N PRO A 125 4.86 -2.28 15.64
CA PRO A 125 4.98 -0.94 16.19
C PRO A 125 5.74 -1.03 17.52
N PRO A 126 6.71 -0.15 17.83
CA PRO A 126 7.02 0.09 19.22
C PRO A 126 5.72 0.57 19.89
N ALA A 127 5.32 -0.07 20.98
CA ALA A 127 4.19 0.34 21.80
C ALA A 127 4.42 1.78 22.30
N THR A 128 4.05 2.76 21.47
CA THR A 128 4.11 4.18 21.77
C THR A 128 2.84 4.78 21.23
N HIS A 129 2.09 5.39 22.15
CA HIS A 129 0.82 6.08 21.92
C HIS A 129 0.85 6.94 20.65
N TYR A 130 0.31 6.43 19.54
CA TYR A 130 -0.09 7.28 18.44
C TYR A 130 -1.36 8.02 18.85
N LYS A 131 -1.20 9.24 19.35
CA LYS A 131 -2.29 10.22 19.34
C LYS A 131 -2.59 10.52 17.87
N SER A 132 -3.57 9.85 17.31
CA SER A 132 -4.16 10.19 16.02
C SER A 132 -4.69 11.63 16.11
N ARG A 133 -3.94 12.60 15.55
CA ARG A 133 -4.50 13.91 15.20
C ARG A 133 -5.33 13.74 13.94
N THR A 134 -6.49 13.10 14.06
CA THR A 134 -7.61 13.40 13.16
C THR A 134 -8.02 14.84 13.45
N ARG A 135 -7.59 15.78 12.59
CA ARG A 135 -8.23 17.10 12.54
C ARG A 135 -9.63 16.87 12.00
N THR A 136 -10.60 16.71 12.90
CA THR A 136 -12.01 16.88 12.60
C THR A 136 -12.19 18.24 11.94
N ALA A 137 -12.71 18.26 10.71
CA ALA A 137 -13.08 19.51 10.07
C ALA A 137 -14.08 20.24 10.98
N PRO A 138 -13.92 21.55 11.22
CA PRO A 138 -14.88 22.27 12.04
C PRO A 138 -16.26 22.21 11.38
N PRO A 139 -17.34 22.08 12.16
CA PRO A 139 -18.69 22.00 11.62
C PRO A 139 -18.99 23.25 10.80
N VAL A 140 -19.50 23.03 9.59
CA VAL A 140 -20.02 24.05 8.69
C VAL A 140 -21.10 24.83 9.45
N ARG A 141 -20.83 26.08 9.83
CA ARG A 141 -21.87 27.01 10.28
C ARG A 141 -22.67 27.46 9.06
N THR A 142 -23.87 26.92 8.95
CA THR A 142 -24.95 27.46 8.14
C THR A 142 -25.25 28.89 8.59
N GLY A 143 -25.28 29.84 7.66
CA GLY A 143 -25.73 31.21 7.91
C GLY A 143 -25.14 32.25 6.94
N SER A 144 -25.77 32.43 5.78
CA SER A 144 -25.83 33.76 5.13
C SER A 144 -27.02 34.53 5.77
N PRO A 145 -27.15 35.89 5.72
CA PRO A 145 -26.60 36.81 4.72
C PRO A 145 -26.23 38.25 5.21
N TRP A 146 -25.58 39.05 4.34
CA TRP A 146 -25.41 40.53 4.31
C TRP A 146 -24.93 41.32 5.55
N GLN A 147 -23.82 42.08 5.42
CA GLN A 147 -23.78 43.54 5.68
C GLN A 147 -22.65 44.25 4.92
N ARG A 148 -23.01 45.38 4.29
CA ARG A 148 -22.14 46.35 3.59
C ARG A 148 -21.42 47.27 4.58
N ARG A 149 -20.22 47.75 4.21
CA ARG A 149 -19.80 49.19 4.21
C ARG A 149 -18.42 49.35 3.54
N ARG A 150 -18.40 49.88 2.30
CA ARG A 150 -17.95 51.23 1.87
C ARG A 150 -16.45 51.56 2.07
N ARG A 151 -15.75 51.59 0.92
CA ARG A 151 -15.00 52.70 0.32
C ARG A 151 -13.77 53.28 1.07
N ARG A 152 -12.59 53.12 0.45
CA ARG A 152 -11.69 54.25 0.17
C ARG A 152 -10.92 54.01 -1.13
N GLN A 153 -11.13 54.90 -2.09
CA GLN A 153 -10.31 55.06 -3.29
C GLN A 153 -9.01 55.76 -2.89
N THR A 154 -7.88 55.30 -3.42
CA THR A 154 -6.70 56.14 -3.62
C THR A 154 -6.16 55.85 -5.01
N ALA A 155 -6.40 56.81 -5.90
CA ALA A 155 -5.70 56.95 -7.17
C ALA A 155 -4.32 57.56 -6.90
N GLY A 156 -3.30 57.03 -7.57
CA GLY A 156 -2.01 57.69 -7.85
C GLY A 156 -1.59 57.18 -9.22
N ALA A 157 -1.79 57.95 -10.29
CA ALA A 157 -0.93 59.05 -10.74
C ALA A 157 0.47 58.54 -11.12
N TYR A 158 0.62 58.15 -12.40
CA TYR A 158 1.90 58.22 -13.10
C TYR A 158 1.81 59.41 -14.05
N ASP A 159 2.58 60.44 -13.73
CA ASP A 159 2.80 61.63 -14.56
C ASP A 159 3.62 61.26 -15.81
N ALA A 160 3.23 61.87 -16.92
CA ALA A 160 3.97 61.91 -18.17
C ALA A 160 4.84 63.18 -18.22
N LYS A 161 6.00 63.09 -18.88
CA LYS A 161 6.60 64.06 -19.84
C LYS A 161 8.15 64.02 -19.83
N PRO A 162 8.83 64.60 -20.85
CA PRO A 162 8.33 65.23 -22.07
C PRO A 162 8.50 64.39 -23.34
#